data_AF-A0A524QFS9-F1
#
_entry.id   AF-A0A524QFS9-F1
#
_cell.length_a   1.000
_cell.length_b   1.000
_cell.length_c   1.000
_cell.angle_alpha   90.00
_cell.angle_beta   90.00
_cell.angle_gamma   90.00
#
_symmetry.space_group_name_H-M   'P 1'
#
loop_
_entity.id
_entity.type
_entity.pdbx_description
1 polymer ?
#
loop_
_entity_poly.entity_id
_entity_poly.type
_entity_poly.pdbx_seq_one_letter_code
_entity_poly.pdbx_strand_id
1 'polypeptide(L)'
;MESFIDPSEIWSLINNTASDKVKVREVIAKSLSKERLTLAETATLINAGDDLTQEIMDGARELKKRVYGNRIVLFAPLYIGNKCSNNCM
;
A
#
# COMPACT_ATOMS: atom_id res chain seq x y z
N MET A 1 -26.06 -1.51 10.16
CA MET A 1 -25.17 -1.59 8.99
C MET A 1 -23.99 -2.42 9.43
N GLU A 2 -23.78 -3.56 8.79
CA GLU A 2 -22.65 -4.43 9.12
C GLU A 2 -21.37 -3.82 8.55
N SER A 3 -20.28 -3.86 9.32
CA SER A 3 -18.99 -3.34 8.87
C SER A 3 -18.44 -4.23 7.76
N PHE A 4 -18.01 -3.64 6.64
CA PHE A 4 -17.27 -4.38 5.61
C PHE A 4 -15.80 -4.63 5.99
N ILE A 5 -15.36 -4.07 7.12
CA ILE A 5 -14.03 -4.28 7.69
C ILE A 5 -14.16 -5.33 8.78
N ASP A 6 -13.55 -6.50 8.54
CA ASP A 6 -13.34 -7.55 9.54
C ASP A 6 -11.92 -7.43 10.14
N PRO A 7 -11.78 -7.00 11.40
CA PRO A 7 -10.47 -6.90 12.05
C PRO A 7 -9.76 -8.25 12.18
N SER A 8 -10.51 -9.34 12.37
CA SER A 8 -9.95 -10.69 12.54
C SER A 8 -9.34 -11.19 11.24
N GLU A 9 -10.00 -10.91 10.11
CA GLU A 9 -9.46 -11.19 8.79
C GLU A 9 -8.14 -10.44 8.56
N ILE A 10 -8.11 -9.14 8.83
CA ILE A 10 -6.92 -8.31 8.64
C ILE A 10 -5.75 -8.81 9.50
N TRP A 11 -5.98 -9.07 10.79
CA TRP A 11 -4.94 -9.59 11.68
C TRP A 11 -4.46 -10.97 11.26
N SER A 12 -5.36 -11.83 10.78
CA SER A 12 -4.99 -13.13 10.22
C SER A 12 -4.07 -12.96 9.01
N LEU A 13 -4.40 -12.05 8.09
CA LEU A 13 -3.56 -11.79 6.92
C LEU A 13 -2.20 -11.23 7.31
N ILE A 14 -2.12 -10.28 8.23
CA ILE A 14 -0.83 -9.72 8.70
C ILE A 14 0.01 -10.79 9.39
N ASN A 15 -0.57 -11.58 10.29
CA ASN A 15 0.23 -12.51 11.10
C ASN A 15 0.59 -13.82 10.38
N ASN A 16 -0.23 -14.26 9.41
CA ASN A 16 -0.06 -15.57 8.76
C ASN A 16 0.43 -15.49 7.31
N THR A 17 0.56 -14.30 6.72
CA THR A 17 1.11 -14.17 5.37
C THR A 17 2.63 -14.14 5.40
N ALA A 18 3.23 -15.26 4.99
CA ALA A 18 4.67 -15.33 4.76
C ALA A 18 5.09 -14.40 3.61
N SER A 19 6.23 -13.73 3.80
CA SER A 19 6.87 -12.88 2.80
C SER A 19 8.24 -13.41 2.42
N ASP A 20 8.26 -14.43 1.58
CA ASP A 20 9.50 -14.88 0.93
C ASP A 20 9.80 -14.08 -0.35
N LYS A 21 11.07 -14.15 -0.80
CA LYS A 21 11.57 -13.38 -1.94
C LYS A 21 10.83 -13.69 -3.24
N VAL A 22 10.42 -14.93 -3.45
CA VAL A 22 9.77 -15.35 -4.69
C VAL A 22 8.39 -14.70 -4.76
N LYS A 23 7.62 -14.84 -3.69
CA LYS A 23 6.27 -14.29 -3.60
C LYS A 23 6.25 -12.77 -3.69
N VAL A 24 7.18 -12.08 -3.05
CA VAL A 24 7.32 -10.62 -3.17
C VAL A 24 7.54 -10.20 -4.63
N ARG A 25 8.43 -10.88 -5.36
CA ARG A 25 8.71 -10.57 -6.77
C ARG A 25 7.52 -10.87 -7.68
N GLU A 26 6.77 -11.95 -7.43
CA GLU A 26 5.52 -12.25 -8.15
C GLU A 26 4.47 -11.15 -7.94
N VAL A 27 4.30 -10.70 -6.70
CA VAL A 27 3.37 -9.62 -6.37
C VAL A 27 3.79 -8.29 -7.01
N ILE A 28 5.09 -7.96 -7.01
CA ILE A 28 5.62 -6.78 -7.73
C ILE A 28 5.33 -6.91 -9.24
N ALA A 29 5.56 -8.07 -9.84
CA ALA A 29 5.30 -8.30 -11.26
C ALA A 29 3.82 -8.11 -11.62
N LYS A 30 2.90 -8.66 -10.80
CA LYS A 30 1.45 -8.45 -10.93
C LYS A 30 1.08 -6.96 -10.87
N SER A 31 1.63 -6.25 -9.90
CA SER A 31 1.41 -4.80 -9.75
C SER A 31 1.91 -4.02 -10.97
N LEU A 32 3.07 -4.37 -11.53
CA LEU A 32 3.63 -3.77 -12.74
C LEU A 32 2.82 -4.05 -14.01
N SER A 33 2.07 -5.15 -14.04
CA SER A 33 1.07 -5.46 -15.07
C SER A 33 -0.23 -4.66 -14.92
N LYS A 34 -0.32 -3.75 -13.94
CA LYS A 34 -1.48 -2.91 -13.61
C LYS A 34 -2.70 -3.74 -13.15
N GLU A 35 -2.44 -4.91 -12.60
CA GLU A 35 -3.47 -5.71 -11.94
C GLU A 35 -3.57 -5.35 -10.46
N ARG A 36 -4.79 -5.30 -9.95
CA ARG A 36 -5.06 -4.98 -8.54
C ARG A 36 -4.52 -6.10 -7.64
N LEU A 37 -3.86 -5.71 -6.55
CA LEU A 37 -3.47 -6.62 -5.48
C LEU A 37 -4.64 -6.92 -4.55
N THR A 38 -4.70 -8.16 -4.07
CA THR A 38 -5.59 -8.60 -2.99
C THR A 38 -5.03 -8.19 -1.62
N LEU A 39 -5.82 -8.36 -0.56
CA LEU A 39 -5.35 -8.08 0.82
C LEU A 39 -4.18 -8.98 1.22
N ALA A 40 -4.21 -10.26 0.84
CA ALA A 40 -3.12 -11.20 1.12
C ALA A 40 -1.83 -10.86 0.35
N GLU A 41 -1.94 -10.45 -0.93
CA GLU A 41 -0.79 -9.99 -1.71
C GLU A 41 -0.22 -8.69 -1.14
N THR A 42 -1.07 -7.80 -0.65
CA THR A 42 -0.64 -6.57 0.03
C THR A 42 0.06 -6.88 1.35
N ALA A 43 -0.48 -7.80 2.15
CA ALA A 43 0.15 -8.28 3.38
C ALA A 43 1.53 -8.91 3.12
N THR A 44 1.70 -9.59 1.97
CA THR A 44 3.01 -10.11 1.54
C THR A 44 4.03 -8.98 1.41
N LEU A 45 3.68 -7.85 0.79
CA LEU A 45 4.60 -6.70 0.67
C LEU A 45 4.85 -5.98 2.00
N ILE A 46 3.82 -5.86 2.85
CA ILE A 46 3.93 -5.22 4.17
C ILE A 46 4.88 -6.01 5.09
N ASN A 47 4.82 -7.34 5.03
CA ASN A 47 5.63 -8.24 5.86
C ASN A 47 7.04 -8.48 5.30
N ALA A 48 7.39 -7.87 4.18
CA ALA A 48 8.70 -8.06 3.56
C ALA A 48 9.83 -7.51 4.43
N GLY A 49 10.93 -8.25 4.49
CA GLY A 49 12.14 -7.82 5.19
C GLY A 49 12.83 -6.64 4.53
N ASP A 50 13.72 -5.99 5.27
CA ASP A 50 14.50 -4.84 4.81
C ASP A 50 15.30 -5.14 3.52
N ASP A 51 15.72 -6.39 3.33
CA ASP A 51 16.48 -6.84 2.17
C ASP A 51 15.67 -6.82 0.85
N LEU A 52 14.34 -6.77 0.94
CA LEU A 52 13.43 -6.70 -0.21
C LEU A 52 12.79 -5.31 -0.39
N THR A 53 12.93 -4.42 0.59
CA THR A 53 12.32 -3.09 0.56
C THR A 53 12.75 -2.29 -0.66
N GLN A 54 14.02 -2.40 -1.05
CA GLN A 54 14.54 -1.72 -2.23
C GLN A 54 13.86 -2.21 -3.53
N GLU A 55 13.64 -3.53 -3.68
CA GLU A 55 12.93 -4.10 -4.83
C GLU A 55 11.49 -3.58 -4.91
N ILE A 56 10.80 -3.48 -3.76
CA ILE A 56 9.43 -2.94 -3.66
C ILE A 56 9.41 -1.46 -4.08
N MET A 57 10.35 -0.66 -3.57
CA MET A 57 10.45 0.77 -3.92
C MET A 57 10.74 0.99 -5.39
N ASP A 58 11.60 0.16 -6.00
CA ASP A 58 11.90 0.24 -7.43
C ASP A 58 10.70 -0.17 -8.29
N GLY A 59 9.96 -1.21 -7.90
CA GLY A 59 8.68 -1.58 -8.51
C GLY A 59 7.65 -0.43 -8.44
N ALA A 60 7.50 0.20 -7.28
CA ALA A 60 6.59 1.35 -7.09
C ALA A 60 7.01 2.56 -7.94
N ARG A 61 8.32 2.84 -8.03
CA ARG A 61 8.87 3.93 -8.87
C ARG A 61 8.59 3.68 -10.35
N GLU A 62 8.78 2.45 -10.82
CA GLU A 62 8.49 2.07 -12.21
C GLU A 62 7.00 2.16 -12.50
N LEU A 63 6.13 1.63 -11.63
CA LEU A 63 4.68 1.75 -11.79
C LEU A 63 4.24 3.22 -11.82
N LYS A 64 4.78 4.06 -10.92
CA LYS A 64 4.53 5.51 -10.91
C LYS A 64 4.91 6.16 -12.24
N LYS A 65 6.08 5.81 -12.80
CA LYS A 65 6.51 6.32 -14.12
C LYS A 65 5.60 5.86 -15.24
N ARG A 66 5.18 4.59 -15.27
CA ARG A 66 4.26 4.05 -16.30
C ARG A 66 2.89 4.71 -16.28
N VAL A 67 2.35 5.00 -15.09
CA VAL A 67 0.99 5.55 -14.94
C VAL A 67 0.98 7.07 -14.97
N TYR A 68 1.89 7.71 -14.23
CA TYR A 68 1.87 9.16 -14.01
C TYR A 68 3.00 9.90 -14.75
N GLY A 69 4.03 9.20 -15.23
CA GLY A 69 5.23 9.80 -15.81
C GLY A 69 6.02 10.60 -14.77
N ASN A 70 6.73 11.63 -15.23
CA ASN A 70 7.45 12.56 -14.36
C ASN A 70 6.57 13.73 -13.86
N ARG A 71 5.26 13.68 -14.08
CA ARG A 71 4.33 14.72 -13.65
C ARG A 71 4.23 14.74 -12.12
N ILE A 72 4.13 15.95 -11.58
CA ILE A 72 3.90 16.26 -10.17
C ILE A 72 2.77 17.29 -10.15
N VAL A 73 1.69 17.00 -9.44
CA VAL A 73 0.56 17.93 -9.27
C VAL A 73 0.84 18.79 -8.03
N LEU A 74 0.76 20.10 -8.17
CA LEU A 74 0.95 21.06 -7.09
C LEU A 74 -0.41 21.59 -6.62
N PHE A 75 -0.60 21.72 -5.31
CA PHE A 75 -1.77 22.33 -4.70
C PHE A 75 -1.37 23.05 -3.42
N ALA A 76 -2.13 24.08 -3.05
CA ALA A 76 -1.92 24.84 -1.81
C ALA A 76 -3.20 24.73 -0.95
N PRO A 77 -3.13 24.11 0.24
CA PRO A 77 -4.28 24.07 1.13
C PRO A 77 -4.53 25.45 1.74
N LEU A 78 -5.80 25.85 1.84
CA LEU A 78 -6.22 27.09 2.50
C LEU A 78 -7.10 26.76 3.70
N TYR A 79 -6.53 26.88 4.90
CA TYR A 79 -7.26 26.71 6.16
C TYR A 79 -7.78 28.07 6.62
N ILE A 80 -9.09 28.32 6.47
CA ILE A 80 -9.75 29.57 6.88
C ILE A 80 -10.25 29.56 8.34
N GLY A 81 -10.12 28.42 9.02
CA GLY A 81 -10.56 28.25 10.41
C GLY A 81 -10.13 26.91 10.99
N ASN A 82 -10.11 26.84 12.32
CA ASN A 82 -9.63 25.67 13.08
C ASN A 82 -10.51 25.34 14.29
N LYS A 83 -11.66 26.01 14.50
CA LYS A 83 -12.60 25.68 15.58
C LYS A 83 -13.17 24.28 15.33
N CYS A 84 -12.88 23.36 16.25
CA CYS A 84 -13.33 21.97 16.19
C CYS A 84 -13.85 21.53 17.56
N SER A 85 -14.99 20.85 17.61
CA SER A 85 -15.55 20.25 18.83
C SER A 85 -15.09 18.81 19.06
N ASN A 86 -14.40 18.23 18.08
CA ASN A 86 -13.92 16.87 18.18
C ASN A 86 -12.63 16.84 19.00
N ASN A 87 -12.46 15.79 19.79
CA ASN A 87 -11.24 15.51 20.55
C ASN A 87 -10.50 14.33 19.92
N CYS A 88 -9.99 14.52 18.71
CA CYS A 88 -9.21 13.50 18.01
C CYS A 88 -7.94 13.20 18.81
N MET A 89 -7.75 11.93 19.20
CA MET A 89 -6.57 11.42 19.91
C MET A 89 -5.54 10.81 18.96
#